data_AF-A0A925WRX4-F1
#
_entry.id   AF-A0A925WRX4-F1
#
_cell.length_a   1.000
_cell.length_b   1.000
_cell.length_c   1.000
_cell.angle_alpha   90.00
_cell.angle_beta   90.00
_cell.angle_gamma   90.00
#
_symmetry.space_group_name_H-M   'P 1'
#
loop_
_entity.id
_entity.type
_entity.pdbx_description
1 polymer ?
#
loop_
_entity_poly.entity_id
_entity_poly.type
_entity_poly.pdbx_seq_one_letter_code
_entity_poly.pdbx_strand_id
1 'polypeptide(L)'
;LETGDVGINRTVGVAASPELPWGGHKHSGVGRRGGREGLLRFTVPQSVYIETTVGSKPSLQLLDPLTLRASTLLMRLRKHVPFI
;
A
#
# COMPACT_ATOMS: atom_id res chain seq x y z
N LEU A 1 -27.94 -5.31 9.50
CA LEU A 1 -27.73 -4.03 10.22
C LEU A 1 -26.48 -3.37 9.64
N GLU A 2 -26.55 -2.08 9.34
CA GLU A 2 -25.44 -1.31 8.78
C GLU A 2 -25.09 -0.18 9.74
N THR A 3 -24.27 -0.48 10.74
CA THR A 3 -23.99 0.41 11.89
C THR A 3 -22.50 0.52 12.14
N GLY A 4 -22.08 1.61 12.77
CA GLY A 4 -20.70 1.83 13.16
C GLY A 4 -20.18 0.84 14.20
N ASP A 5 -20.99 0.56 15.21
CA ASP A 5 -20.63 -0.23 16.40
C ASP A 5 -21.87 -0.92 16.97
N VAL A 6 -21.71 -2.15 17.46
CA VAL A 6 -22.80 -2.94 18.06
C VAL A 6 -22.41 -3.34 19.48
N GLY A 7 -23.23 -2.96 20.46
CA GLY A 7 -23.12 -3.41 21.84
C GLY A 7 -24.30 -4.32 22.21
N ILE A 8 -24.01 -5.45 22.85
CA ILE A 8 -25.03 -6.39 23.34
C ILE A 8 -25.07 -6.28 24.87
N ASN A 9 -26.27 -6.12 25.43
CA ASN A 9 -26.53 -6.01 26.87
C ASN A 9 -25.82 -4.86 27.61
N ARG A 10 -25.07 -4.00 26.90
CA ARG A 10 -24.36 -2.83 27.44
C ARG A 10 -24.29 -1.72 26.39
N THR A 11 -24.42 -0.48 26.83
CA THR A 11 -24.23 0.73 26.00
C THR A 11 -22.82 1.30 26.21
N VAL A 12 -22.33 2.10 25.25
CA VAL A 12 -21.05 2.84 25.32
C VAL A 12 -19.77 1.98 25.40
N GLY A 13 -19.87 0.68 25.63
CA GLY A 13 -18.71 -0.22 25.81
C GLY A 13 -17.65 -0.11 24.71
N VAL A 14 -18.06 -0.03 23.45
CA VAL A 14 -17.11 0.10 22.32
C VAL A 14 -16.34 1.42 22.35
N ALA A 15 -16.98 2.53 22.73
CA ALA A 15 -16.33 3.84 22.83
C ALA A 15 -15.47 3.98 24.10
N ALA A 16 -15.78 3.19 25.14
CA ALA A 16 -15.05 3.19 26.41
C ALA A 16 -13.83 2.25 26.41
N SER A 17 -13.78 1.28 25.49
CA SER A 17 -12.68 0.33 25.31
C SER A 17 -11.58 0.91 24.41
N PRO A 18 -10.38 1.23 24.93
CA PRO A 18 -9.30 1.80 24.13
C PRO A 18 -8.81 0.90 23.00
N GLU A 19 -8.93 -0.42 23.16
CA GLU A 19 -8.51 -1.43 22.20
C GLU A 19 -9.50 -1.66 21.05
N LEU A 20 -10.77 -1.28 21.21
CA LEU A 20 -11.78 -1.51 20.20
C LEU A 20 -11.80 -0.34 19.21
N PRO A 21 -11.76 -0.61 17.89
CA PRO A 21 -11.91 0.45 16.91
C PRO A 21 -13.38 0.89 16.91
N TRP A 22 -13.64 2.17 17.20
CA TRP A 22 -14.95 2.82 17.28
C TRP A 22 -15.11 3.85 16.15
N GLY A 23 -16.27 3.91 15.49
CA GLY A 23 -16.47 4.84 14.37
C GLY A 23 -17.78 4.69 13.62
N GLY A 24 -18.09 5.64 12.74
CA GLY A 24 -19.34 5.67 11.99
C GLY A 24 -19.40 4.68 10.81
N HIS A 25 -20.62 4.50 10.30
CA HIS A 25 -20.92 3.82 9.05
C HIS A 25 -21.89 4.68 8.20
N LYS A 26 -21.59 4.87 6.91
CA LYS A 26 -22.35 5.72 5.98
C LYS A 26 -22.48 7.17 6.48
N HIS A 27 -23.71 7.67 6.61
CA HIS A 27 -23.99 9.05 7.01
C HIS A 27 -23.60 9.37 8.47
N SER A 28 -23.35 8.35 9.31
CA SER A 28 -22.88 8.56 10.68
C SER A 28 -21.38 8.86 10.79
N GLY A 29 -20.63 8.75 9.69
CA GLY A 29 -19.22 9.09 9.61
C GLY A 29 -18.37 8.03 8.93
N VAL A 30 -17.10 8.37 8.68
CA VAL A 30 -16.12 7.52 8.00
C VAL A 30 -14.88 7.36 8.87
N GLY A 31 -14.26 6.19 8.79
CA GLY A 31 -13.05 5.84 9.53
C GLY A 31 -13.36 5.37 10.95
N ARG A 32 -12.30 4.97 11.67
CA ARG A 32 -12.38 4.45 13.04
C ARG A 32 -11.35 5.14 13.95
N ARG A 33 -11.49 4.99 15.27
CA ARG A 33 -10.65 5.52 16.36
C ARG A 33 -10.47 4.41 17.40
N GLY A 34 -9.43 4.47 18.23
CA GLY A 34 -9.15 3.39 19.17
C GLY A 34 -8.54 2.16 18.48
N GLY A 35 -7.88 1.33 19.27
CA GLY A 35 -7.17 0.15 18.80
C GLY A 35 -6.05 0.46 17.80
N ARG A 36 -5.70 -0.56 17.02
CA ARG A 36 -4.65 -0.47 16.00
C ARG A 36 -5.07 0.43 14.83
N GLU A 37 -6.33 0.32 14.40
CA GLU A 37 -6.91 1.11 13.32
C GLU A 37 -6.91 2.60 13.66
N GLY A 38 -7.21 2.93 14.93
CA GLY A 38 -7.19 4.28 15.44
C GLY A 38 -5.80 4.91 15.45
N LEU A 39 -4.75 4.13 15.70
CA LEU A 39 -3.36 4.60 15.58
C LEU A 39 -2.97 4.79 14.12
N LEU A 40 -3.25 3.78 13.27
CA LEU A 40 -2.86 3.79 11.87
C LEU A 40 -3.47 4.95 11.08
N ARG A 41 -4.67 5.41 11.45
CA ARG A 41 -5.32 6.55 10.79
C ARG A 41 -4.52 7.86 10.88
N PHE A 42 -3.66 7.99 11.89
CA PHE A 42 -2.80 9.16 12.11
C PHE A 42 -1.39 8.95 11.55
N THR A 43 -1.17 7.84 10.84
CA THR A 43 0.08 7.53 10.15
C THR A 43 -0.16 7.50 8.64
N VAL A 44 0.91 7.70 7.88
CA VAL A 44 0.89 7.54 6.42
C VAL A 44 1.55 6.20 6.09
N PRO A 45 0.84 5.25 5.44
CA PRO A 45 1.47 4.01 5.01
C PRO A 45 2.54 4.30 3.96
N GLN A 46 3.76 3.79 4.19
CA GLN A 46 4.88 3.94 3.26
C GLN A 46 5.26 2.57 2.69
N SER A 47 5.17 2.43 1.38
CA SER A 47 5.64 1.24 0.67
C SER A 47 7.14 1.33 0.44
N VAL A 48 7.88 0.30 0.86
CA VAL A 48 9.34 0.20 0.68
C VAL A 48 9.63 -1.11 -0.04
N TYR A 49 10.37 -1.04 -1.16
CA TYR A 49 10.80 -2.20 -1.94
C TYR A 49 12.33 -2.25 -1.95
N ILE A 50 12.89 -3.43 -1.70
CA ILE A 50 14.34 -3.65 -1.64
C ILE A 50 14.66 -4.86 -2.51
N GLU A 51 15.53 -4.66 -3.51
CA GLU A 51 16.11 -5.76 -4.28
C GLU A 51 17.29 -6.36 -3.50
N THR A 52 17.24 -7.67 -3.25
CA THR A 52 18.28 -8.41 -2.49
C THR A 52 19.07 -9.37 -3.37
N THR A 53 18.90 -9.30 -4.70
CA THR A 53 19.62 -10.13 -5.67
C THR A 53 21.13 -9.90 -5.54
N VAL A 54 21.88 -10.97 -5.29
CA VAL A 54 23.35 -10.92 -5.18
C VAL A 54 23.94 -10.40 -6.48
N GLY A 55 24.70 -9.31 -6.40
CA GLY A 55 25.31 -8.64 -7.56
C GLY A 55 24.46 -7.55 -8.22
N SER A 56 23.22 -7.32 -7.76
CA SER A 56 22.46 -6.14 -8.19
C SER A 56 23.12 -4.87 -7.63
N LYS A 57 23.35 -3.89 -8.51
CA LYS A 57 23.91 -2.59 -8.12
C LYS A 57 22.78 -1.68 -7.66
N PRO A 58 22.95 -0.93 -6.56
CA PRO A 58 21.93 0.04 -6.13
C PRO A 58 21.71 1.05 -7.25
N SER A 59 20.54 1.00 -7.86
CA SER A 59 20.15 1.93 -8.93
C SER A 59 18.70 2.35 -8.77
N LEU A 60 18.41 3.61 -9.10
CA LEU A 60 17.04 4.14 -9.13
C LEU A 60 16.30 3.72 -10.42
N GLN A 61 17.00 3.03 -11.33
CA GLN A 61 16.49 2.58 -12.60
C GLN A 61 16.08 1.12 -12.45
N LEU A 62 14.88 0.77 -12.95
CA LEU A 62 14.41 -0.61 -12.93
C LEU A 62 15.30 -1.54 -13.78
N LEU A 63 16.01 -0.99 -14.76
CA LEU A 63 16.94 -1.71 -15.62
C LEU A 63 18.37 -1.19 -15.43
N ASP A 64 19.32 -2.10 -15.31
CA ASP A 64 20.75 -1.78 -15.32
C ASP A 64 21.15 -1.04 -16.62
N PRO A 65 22.12 -0.08 -16.61
CA PRO A 65 22.46 0.71 -17.78
C PRO A 65 22.87 -0.10 -19.01
N LEU A 66 23.46 -1.29 -18.81
CA LEU A 66 23.79 -2.21 -19.90
C LEU A 66 22.52 -2.75 -20.57
N THR A 67 21.57 -3.23 -19.77
CA THR A 67 20.29 -3.77 -20.24
C THR A 67 19.44 -2.68 -20.90
N LEU A 68 19.48 -1.44 -20.40
CA LEU A 68 18.84 -0.28 -21.04
C LEU A 68 19.43 0.02 -22.42
N ARG A 69 20.77 0.05 -22.53
CA ARG A 69 21.43 0.29 -23.82
C ARG A 69 21.21 -0.85 -24.80
N ALA A 70 21.27 -2.10 -24.33
CA ALA A 70 21.02 -3.28 -25.14
C ALA A 70 19.57 -3.30 -25.65
N SER A 71 18.58 -3.08 -24.78
CA SER A 71 17.17 -3.03 -25.17
C SER A 71 16.88 -1.88 -26.14
N THR A 72 17.48 -0.70 -25.92
CA THR A 72 17.35 0.44 -26.85
C THR A 72 17.99 0.15 -28.21
N LEU A 73 19.16 -0.49 -28.24
CA LEU A 73 19.82 -0.91 -29.47
C LEU A 73 18.95 -1.93 -30.23
N LEU A 74 18.42 -2.92 -29.53
CA LEU A 74 17.59 -3.98 -30.09
C LEU A 74 16.29 -3.40 -30.67
N MET A 75 15.66 -2.45 -29.97
CA MET A 75 14.51 -1.70 -30.50
C MET A 75 14.85 -0.91 -31.78
N ARG A 76 16.04 -0.31 -31.88
CA ARG A 76 16.48 0.40 -33.08
C ARG A 76 16.80 -0.55 -34.24
N LEU A 77 17.38 -1.71 -33.95
CA LEU A 77 17.69 -2.74 -34.94
C LEU A 77 16.43 -3.37 -35.50
N ARG A 78 15.43 -3.65 -34.64
CA ARG A 78 14.13 -4.19 -35.05
C ARG A 78 13.36 -3.28 -36.02
N LYS A 79 13.63 -1.97 -36.03
CA LYS A 79 13.08 -1.04 -37.05
C LYS A 79 13.61 -1.34 -38.46
N HIS A 80 14.81 -1.90 -38.58
CA HIS A 80 15.47 -2.14 -39.87
C HIS A 80 15.49 -3.62 -40.26
N VAL A 81 15.25 -4.53 -39.30
CA VAL A 81 15.19 -5.97 -39.52
C VAL A 81 13.95 -6.52 -38.80
N PRO A 82 12.78 -6.59 -39.47
CA PRO A 82 11.50 -6.90 -38.81
C PRO A 82 11.33 -8.38 -38.39
N PHE A 83 12.32 -9.23 -38.67
CA PHE A 83 12.29 -10.68 -38.38
C PHE A 83 13.20 -11.11 -37.21
N ILE A 84 13.77 -10.16 -36.47
CA ILE A 84 14.42 -10.34 -35.15
C ILE A 84 13.72 -9.40 -34.16
#